data_AF-A0A7Z8KQ44-F1
#
_entry.id   AF-A0A7Z8KQ44-F1
#
_cell.length_a   1.000
_cell.length_b   1.000
_cell.length_c   1.000
_cell.angle_alpha   90.00
_cell.angle_beta   90.00
_cell.angle_gamma   90.00
#
_symmetry.space_group_name_H-M   'P 1'
#
loop_
_entity.id
_entity.type
_entity.pdbx_description
1 polymer ?
#
loop_
_entity_poly.entity_id
_entity_poly.type
_entity_poly.pdbx_seq_one_letter_code
_entity_poly.pdbx_strand_id
1 'polypeptide(L)'
;MEIEAKFLISERDIFEKLKGITSVAGFSTGKSVDKEFTDTYLDTMDMAIYASGFSFRCREKGEKVTYTLKSLSTSTSLIHMREEVEFTLTEKLPVKDWDNCILKKRVLSIISSGELFPLFTVTHKRTDIPLSIDQREIAEMSFDDVVLTCEKSKKSYLELEVELTGEGTEAELNRIAEYLRDDEGLTPGSSSKFDNGLELFMENVRKNANILNYNIDSENRTVNISPLKEMIEEYGIEREHARRVAENSYRLFNELKSIHHLRNELLHTLRISSIVHDIGVMTDAKEHHKVGRDILSETCPDELPYPLYAFLPWMTFLHKKRIDRRKLDKLSMKKEFLSLPSQMQDDMLKLAAILRMADGLDYSRMGSTIAEIDLTKEDIIVKITGKGASIDADRADTKADLWRLLFDRDIYFREDY
;
A
#
# COMPACT_ATOMS: atom_id res chain seq x y z
N MET A 1 11.19 -20.22 10.92
CA MET A 1 10.32 -19.67 11.97
C MET A 1 11.21 -18.93 12.91
N GLU A 2 10.88 -17.68 13.13
CA GLU A 2 11.57 -16.74 14.00
C GLU A 2 10.79 -16.64 15.31
N ILE A 3 11.49 -16.56 16.45
CA ILE A 3 10.88 -16.41 17.77
C ILE A 3 11.57 -15.24 18.47
N GLU A 4 10.81 -14.18 18.77
CA GLU A 4 11.33 -12.91 19.26
C GLU A 4 10.48 -12.34 20.40
N ALA A 5 11.10 -11.60 21.31
CA ALA A 5 10.42 -10.68 22.23
C ALA A 5 10.73 -9.23 21.83
N LYS A 6 9.76 -8.32 21.98
CA LYS A 6 9.90 -6.93 21.54
C LYS A 6 9.50 -5.93 22.62
N PHE A 7 10.29 -4.86 22.72
CA PHE A 7 10.06 -3.76 23.64
C PHE A 7 10.28 -2.42 22.95
N LEU A 8 9.42 -1.44 23.25
CA LEU A 8 9.66 -0.03 22.96
C LEU A 8 10.43 0.60 24.12
N ILE A 9 11.40 1.45 23.78
CA ILE A 9 12.22 2.19 24.75
C ILE A 9 11.79 3.65 24.74
N SER A 10 11.38 4.16 25.89
CA SER A 10 10.82 5.52 26.00
C SER A 10 11.87 6.63 25.87
N GLU A 11 13.10 6.37 26.32
CA GLU A 11 14.15 7.40 26.46
C GLU A 11 15.50 6.92 25.94
N ARG A 12 16.25 7.84 25.30
CA ARG A 12 17.57 7.51 24.73
C ARG A 12 18.62 7.17 25.78
N ASP A 13 18.56 7.76 26.96
CA ASP A 13 19.51 7.45 28.03
C ASP A 13 19.37 5.98 28.50
N ILE A 14 18.14 5.47 28.52
CA ILE A 14 17.85 4.05 28.83
C ILE A 14 18.34 3.16 27.69
N PHE A 15 18.11 3.55 26.42
CA PHE A 15 18.62 2.84 25.25
C PHE A 15 20.15 2.67 25.28
N GLU A 16 20.91 3.74 25.55
CA GLU A 16 22.37 3.65 25.62
C GLU A 16 22.86 2.91 26.87
N LYS A 17 22.16 3.03 28.00
CA LYS A 17 22.46 2.26 29.22
C LYS A 17 22.30 0.76 28.97
N LEU A 18 21.21 0.33 28.35
CA LEU A 18 20.92 -1.08 28.08
C LEU A 18 21.91 -1.69 27.07
N LYS A 19 22.36 -0.92 26.07
CA LYS A 19 23.45 -1.35 25.17
C LYS A 19 24.77 -1.64 25.88
N GLY A 20 25.01 -1.03 27.04
CA GLY A 20 26.25 -1.15 27.80
C GLY A 20 26.28 -2.29 28.83
N ILE A 21 25.19 -3.05 28.98
CA ILE A 21 25.14 -4.14 29.97
C ILE A 21 26.07 -5.27 29.56
N THR A 22 26.70 -5.91 30.55
CA THR A 22 27.59 -7.08 30.33
C THR A 22 26.88 -8.41 30.53
N SER A 23 25.68 -8.39 31.12
CA SER A 23 24.83 -9.56 31.32
C SER A 23 23.37 -9.17 31.46
N VAL A 24 22.48 -10.09 31.10
CA VAL A 24 21.01 -9.96 31.21
C VAL A 24 20.43 -11.29 31.66
N ALA A 25 19.61 -11.31 32.70
CA ALA A 25 18.98 -12.52 33.23
C ALA A 25 19.94 -13.72 33.50
N GLY A 26 21.23 -13.47 33.72
CA GLY A 26 22.27 -14.50 33.92
C GLY A 26 22.99 -14.96 32.64
N PHE A 27 22.64 -14.42 31.47
CA PHE A 27 23.32 -14.62 30.20
C PHE A 27 24.38 -13.54 29.98
N SER A 28 25.53 -13.90 29.42
CA SER A 28 26.63 -12.97 29.13
C SER A 28 26.45 -12.35 27.74
N THR A 29 26.74 -11.05 27.61
CA THR A 29 26.73 -10.36 26.31
C THR A 29 28.06 -10.55 25.59
N GLY A 30 28.01 -10.81 24.28
CA GLY A 30 29.19 -10.83 23.42
C GLY A 30 29.55 -9.46 22.87
N LYS A 31 30.40 -9.45 21.83
CA LYS A 31 30.84 -8.22 21.17
C LYS A 31 29.69 -7.60 20.37
N SER A 32 29.43 -6.32 20.60
CA SER A 32 28.43 -5.57 19.84
C SER A 32 28.84 -5.34 18.38
N VAL A 33 27.86 -5.31 17.49
CA VAL A 33 28.02 -5.03 16.06
C VAL A 33 27.04 -3.94 15.63
N ASP A 34 27.58 -2.79 15.22
CA ASP A 34 26.78 -1.69 14.69
C ASP A 34 26.51 -1.89 13.19
N LYS A 35 25.28 -1.61 12.77
CA LYS A 35 24.78 -1.75 11.41
C LYS A 35 23.88 -0.56 11.06
N GLU A 36 23.99 -0.08 9.83
CA GLU A 36 23.05 0.88 9.25
C GLU A 36 22.53 0.33 7.92
N PHE A 37 21.22 0.39 7.71
CA PHE A 37 20.55 -0.09 6.51
C PHE A 37 19.16 0.54 6.37
N THR A 38 18.57 0.42 5.18
CA THR A 38 17.21 0.89 4.91
C THR A 38 16.36 -0.24 4.34
N ASP A 39 15.15 -0.40 4.88
CA ASP A 39 14.11 -1.28 4.39
C ASP A 39 13.07 -0.46 3.62
N THR A 40 12.75 -0.87 2.39
CA THR A 40 11.57 -0.37 1.65
C THR A 40 10.48 -1.42 1.73
N TYR A 41 9.33 -1.08 2.32
CA TYR A 41 8.17 -1.96 2.35
C TYR A 41 7.36 -1.83 1.06
N LEU A 42 6.99 -2.97 0.50
CA LEU A 42 6.43 -3.10 -0.85
C LEU A 42 5.12 -3.91 -0.80
N ASP A 43 4.13 -3.49 -1.57
CA ASP A 43 2.90 -4.26 -1.81
C ASP A 43 2.32 -3.91 -3.19
N THR A 44 1.32 -4.65 -3.66
CA THR A 44 0.56 -4.31 -4.86
C THR A 44 -0.44 -3.19 -4.58
N MET A 45 -0.98 -2.56 -5.63
CA MET A 45 -1.97 -1.48 -5.49
C MET A 45 -3.26 -1.89 -4.76
N ASP A 46 -3.60 -3.18 -4.77
CA ASP A 46 -4.73 -3.80 -4.05
C ASP A 46 -4.31 -4.42 -2.69
N MET A 47 -3.10 -4.12 -2.21
CA MET A 47 -2.55 -4.59 -0.93
C MET A 47 -2.61 -6.14 -0.78
N ALA A 48 -2.26 -6.88 -1.83
CA ALA A 48 -2.42 -8.34 -1.87
C ALA A 48 -1.51 -9.08 -0.87
N ILE A 49 -0.31 -8.57 -0.61
CA ILE A 49 0.63 -9.16 0.35
C ILE A 49 0.10 -8.98 1.77
N TYR A 50 -0.25 -7.74 2.14
CA TYR A 50 -0.88 -7.44 3.43
C TYR A 50 -2.16 -8.25 3.62
N ALA A 51 -3.02 -8.30 2.60
CA ALA A 51 -4.26 -9.05 2.66
C ALA A 51 -4.04 -10.56 2.84
N SER A 52 -2.92 -11.10 2.37
CA SER A 52 -2.54 -12.50 2.57
C SER A 52 -1.92 -12.78 3.94
N GLY A 53 -1.83 -11.79 4.83
CA GLY A 53 -1.27 -11.94 6.18
C GLY A 53 0.24 -11.82 6.23
N PHE A 54 0.87 -11.16 5.27
CA PHE A 54 2.32 -10.97 5.22
C PHE A 54 2.71 -9.49 5.08
N SER A 55 3.94 -9.18 5.45
CA SER A 55 4.65 -7.98 5.04
C SER A 55 5.80 -8.37 4.11
N PHE A 56 6.12 -7.51 3.14
CA PHE A 56 7.23 -7.72 2.23
C PHE A 56 8.13 -6.49 2.19
N ARG A 57 9.43 -6.70 2.35
CA ARG A 57 10.42 -5.62 2.35
C ARG A 57 11.62 -5.94 1.46
N CYS A 58 12.23 -4.89 0.96
CA CYS A 58 13.52 -4.88 0.27
C CYS A 58 14.50 -4.08 1.13
N ARG A 59 15.50 -4.76 1.69
CA ARG A 59 16.61 -4.18 2.46
C ARG A 59 17.78 -3.88 1.55
N GLU A 60 18.28 -2.66 1.59
CA GLU A 60 19.49 -2.24 0.88
C GLU A 60 20.61 -2.00 1.90
N LYS A 61 21.70 -2.76 1.80
CA LYS A 61 22.87 -2.67 2.72
C LYS A 61 24.18 -2.91 1.98
N GLY A 62 24.88 -1.83 1.64
CA GLY A 62 26.10 -1.90 0.82
C GLY A 62 25.79 -2.47 -0.56
N GLU A 63 26.51 -3.51 -0.97
CA GLU A 63 26.30 -4.22 -2.25
C GLU A 63 25.29 -5.39 -2.15
N LYS A 64 24.56 -5.52 -1.04
CA LYS A 64 23.58 -6.58 -0.83
C LYS A 64 22.17 -6.01 -0.80
N VAL A 65 21.27 -6.69 -1.53
CA VAL A 65 19.84 -6.44 -1.54
C VAL A 65 19.14 -7.69 -1.01
N THR A 66 18.52 -7.60 0.16
CA THR A 66 17.82 -8.72 0.80
C THR A 66 16.32 -8.47 0.77
N TYR A 67 15.56 -9.40 0.21
CA TYR A 67 14.12 -9.38 0.24
C TYR A 67 13.62 -10.33 1.31
N THR A 68 12.63 -9.89 2.08
CA THR A 68 12.07 -10.64 3.20
C THR A 68 10.55 -10.65 3.10
N LEU A 69 9.93 -11.83 3.15
CA LEU A 69 8.50 -11.99 3.38
C LEU A 69 8.31 -12.52 4.81
N LYS A 70 7.66 -11.73 5.67
CA LYS A 70 7.45 -12.05 7.09
C LYS A 70 5.96 -12.07 7.41
N SER A 71 5.47 -13.13 8.04
CA SER A 71 4.07 -13.25 8.45
C SER A 71 3.72 -12.16 9.46
N LEU A 72 2.54 -11.57 9.32
CA LEU A 72 2.00 -10.65 10.30
C LEU A 72 1.61 -11.45 11.55
N SER A 73 1.91 -10.90 12.74
CA SER A 73 1.51 -11.52 14.00
C SER A 73 0.15 -10.95 14.41
N THR A 74 -0.75 -11.83 14.82
CA THR A 74 -2.04 -11.45 15.43
C THR A 74 -2.04 -11.66 16.94
N SER A 75 -0.90 -12.01 17.56
CA SER A 75 -0.83 -12.31 18.98
C SER A 75 -0.42 -11.08 19.79
N THR A 76 -1.09 -10.88 20.93
CA THR A 76 -0.69 -9.90 21.95
C THR A 76 0.31 -10.48 22.95
N SER A 77 0.90 -11.64 22.65
CA SER A 77 1.91 -12.28 23.49
C SER A 77 3.22 -11.50 23.44
N LEU A 78 3.94 -11.49 24.56
CA LEU A 78 5.28 -10.87 24.65
C LEU A 78 6.29 -11.53 23.70
N ILE A 79 6.15 -12.84 23.50
CA ILE A 79 6.92 -13.61 22.52
C ILE A 79 6.08 -13.78 21.27
N HIS A 80 6.66 -13.43 20.14
CA HIS A 80 6.09 -13.59 18.81
C HIS A 80 6.79 -14.73 18.10
N MET A 81 6.01 -15.51 17.36
CA MET A 81 6.50 -16.58 16.51
C MET A 81 6.00 -16.35 15.11
N ARG A 82 6.92 -16.15 14.16
CA ARG A 82 6.59 -15.71 12.81
C ARG A 82 7.29 -16.54 11.76
N GLU A 83 6.60 -16.75 10.65
CA GLU A 83 7.21 -17.28 9.47
C GLU A 83 7.98 -16.17 8.75
N GLU A 84 9.23 -16.44 8.40
CA GLU A 84 10.07 -15.53 7.64
C GLU A 84 10.81 -16.31 6.56
N VAL A 85 10.85 -15.74 5.35
CA VAL A 85 11.61 -16.27 4.21
C VAL A 85 12.37 -15.13 3.56
N GLU A 86 13.67 -15.34 3.38
CA GLU A 86 14.58 -14.35 2.82
C GLU A 86 15.26 -14.82 1.52
N PHE A 87 15.61 -13.86 0.68
CA PHE A 87 16.41 -14.06 -0.52
C PHE A 87 17.30 -12.85 -0.77
N THR A 88 18.59 -13.09 -1.05
CA THR A 88 19.58 -12.01 -1.23
C THR A 88 20.12 -12.00 -2.65
N LEU A 89 20.23 -10.80 -3.22
CA LEU A 89 20.78 -10.47 -4.52
C LEU A 89 21.89 -9.41 -4.38
N THR A 90 22.64 -9.20 -5.46
CA THR A 90 23.67 -8.14 -5.57
C THR A 90 23.11 -6.82 -6.09
N GLU A 91 21.90 -6.83 -6.65
CA GLU A 91 21.22 -5.65 -7.15
C GLU A 91 19.70 -5.80 -7.02
N LYS A 92 18.98 -4.68 -7.16
CA LYS A 92 17.53 -4.64 -7.05
C LYS A 92 16.90 -5.07 -8.38
N LEU A 93 16.18 -6.18 -8.36
CA LEU A 93 15.51 -6.74 -9.54
C LEU A 93 14.01 -6.91 -9.31
N PRO A 94 13.17 -6.77 -10.35
CA PRO A 94 11.77 -7.21 -10.29
C PRO A 94 11.69 -8.70 -9.92
N VAL A 95 10.68 -9.08 -9.12
CA VAL A 95 10.52 -10.46 -8.61
C VAL A 95 10.52 -11.51 -9.72
N LYS A 96 9.92 -11.18 -10.88
CA LYS A 96 9.88 -12.05 -12.06
C LYS A 96 11.27 -12.42 -12.60
N ASP A 97 12.26 -11.56 -12.40
CA ASP A 97 13.62 -11.67 -12.95
C ASP A 97 14.60 -12.36 -11.99
N TRP A 98 14.16 -12.72 -10.78
CA TRP A 98 14.99 -13.44 -9.82
C TRP A 98 15.27 -14.88 -10.25
N ASP A 99 16.35 -15.46 -9.74
CA ASP A 99 16.54 -16.91 -9.83
C ASP A 99 15.41 -17.67 -9.13
N ASN A 100 15.19 -18.92 -9.53
CA ASN A 100 14.15 -19.76 -8.93
C ASN A 100 14.48 -20.06 -7.46
N CYS A 101 13.77 -19.39 -6.55
CA CYS A 101 13.85 -19.61 -5.11
C CYS A 101 12.45 -19.77 -4.49
N ILE A 102 12.41 -20.21 -3.22
CA ILE A 102 11.17 -20.37 -2.46
C ILE A 102 10.43 -19.04 -2.34
N LEU A 103 11.17 -17.95 -2.06
CA LEU A 103 10.59 -16.62 -1.92
C LEU A 103 9.94 -16.14 -3.22
N LYS A 104 10.61 -16.30 -4.37
CA LYS A 104 10.06 -15.96 -5.69
C LYS A 104 8.72 -16.65 -5.93
N LYS A 105 8.66 -17.97 -5.74
CA LYS A 105 7.43 -18.76 -5.93
C LYS A 105 6.29 -18.25 -5.04
N ARG A 106 6.60 -17.98 -3.77
CA ARG A 106 5.62 -17.52 -2.79
C ARG A 106 5.09 -16.13 -3.09
N VAL A 107 5.97 -15.17 -3.37
CA VAL A 107 5.56 -13.81 -3.72
C VAL A 107 4.73 -13.83 -5.01
N LEU A 108 5.17 -14.53 -6.06
CA LEU A 108 4.40 -14.64 -7.31
C LEU A 108 3.05 -15.35 -7.13
N SER A 109 2.91 -16.27 -6.18
CA SER A 109 1.61 -16.88 -5.87
C SER A 109 0.60 -15.91 -5.23
N ILE A 110 1.08 -14.83 -4.61
CA ILE A 110 0.26 -13.80 -3.97
C ILE A 110 -0.05 -12.66 -4.95
N ILE A 111 0.97 -12.14 -5.62
CA ILE A 111 0.84 -10.95 -6.47
C ILE A 111 0.45 -11.27 -7.91
N SER A 112 0.56 -12.54 -8.34
CA SER A 112 0.39 -12.97 -9.73
C SER A 112 1.26 -12.14 -10.68
N SER A 113 0.62 -11.32 -11.53
CA SER A 113 1.23 -10.42 -12.51
C SER A 113 1.39 -8.97 -12.01
N GLY A 114 0.95 -8.69 -10.78
CA GLY A 114 0.90 -7.34 -10.21
C GLY A 114 2.27 -6.72 -9.95
N GLU A 115 2.35 -5.41 -10.12
CA GLU A 115 3.56 -4.64 -9.81
C GLU A 115 3.63 -4.29 -8.31
N LEU A 116 4.85 -4.27 -7.77
CA LEU A 116 5.11 -3.90 -6.39
C LEU A 116 5.44 -2.41 -6.29
N PHE A 117 4.75 -1.72 -5.40
CA PHE A 117 4.90 -0.30 -5.14
C PHE A 117 5.44 -0.05 -3.73
N PRO A 118 6.33 0.94 -3.55
CA PRO A 118 6.81 1.33 -2.23
C PRO A 118 5.69 1.97 -1.42
N LEU A 119 5.46 1.45 -0.22
CA LEU A 119 4.51 2.01 0.75
C LEU A 119 5.18 3.06 1.65
N PHE A 120 6.33 2.70 2.22
CA PHE A 120 7.13 3.53 3.11
C PHE A 120 8.54 2.93 3.26
N THR A 121 9.46 3.70 3.83
CA THR A 121 10.82 3.26 4.15
C THR A 121 11.08 3.31 5.64
N VAL A 122 11.99 2.45 6.09
CA VAL A 122 12.45 2.36 7.48
C VAL A 122 13.97 2.40 7.47
N THR A 123 14.55 3.43 8.05
CA THR A 123 15.99 3.52 8.27
C THR A 123 16.31 3.03 9.67
N HIS A 124 17.34 2.19 9.77
CA HIS A 124 17.76 1.58 11.02
C HIS A 124 19.19 1.96 11.33
N LYS A 125 19.43 2.41 12.57
CA LYS A 125 20.74 2.35 13.20
C LYS A 125 20.66 1.29 14.29
N ARG A 126 21.18 0.11 13.98
CA ARG A 126 21.04 -1.10 14.79
C ARG A 126 22.36 -1.44 15.48
N THR A 127 22.30 -1.75 16.77
CA THR A 127 23.39 -2.40 17.51
C THR A 127 22.94 -3.79 17.91
N ASP A 128 23.60 -4.82 17.38
CA ASP A 128 23.32 -6.21 17.72
C ASP A 128 24.31 -6.71 18.77
N ILE A 129 23.77 -7.37 19.81
CA ILE A 129 24.54 -7.89 20.94
C ILE A 129 24.14 -9.36 21.15
N PRO A 130 25.01 -10.33 20.80
CA PRO A 130 24.72 -11.74 21.03
C PRO A 130 24.71 -12.06 22.52
N LEU A 131 23.84 -12.98 22.92
CA LEU A 131 23.71 -13.52 24.27
C LEU A 131 24.18 -14.96 24.30
N SER A 132 24.89 -15.32 25.36
CA SER A 132 25.41 -16.67 25.53
C SER A 132 25.44 -17.13 26.99
N ILE A 133 25.45 -18.44 27.19
CA ILE A 133 25.72 -19.09 28.48
C ILE A 133 26.63 -20.28 28.24
N ASP A 134 27.71 -20.41 29.02
CA ASP A 134 28.69 -21.49 28.90
C ASP A 134 29.18 -21.71 27.44
N GLN A 135 29.45 -20.62 26.71
CA GLN A 135 29.85 -20.59 25.29
C GLN A 135 28.78 -21.00 24.28
N ARG A 136 27.56 -21.35 24.71
CA ARG A 136 26.41 -21.59 23.83
C ARG A 136 25.72 -20.27 23.52
N GLU A 137 25.59 -19.95 22.24
CA GLU A 137 24.78 -18.82 21.77
C GLU A 137 23.29 -19.16 21.91
N ILE A 138 22.52 -18.25 22.50
CA ILE A 138 21.11 -18.48 22.83
C ILE A 138 20.15 -17.46 22.22
N ALA A 139 20.59 -16.22 22.02
CA ALA A 139 19.76 -15.16 21.50
C ALA A 139 20.61 -13.99 21.00
N GLU A 140 20.02 -13.08 20.25
CA GLU A 140 20.59 -11.79 19.90
C GLU A 140 19.68 -10.67 20.41
N MET A 141 20.26 -9.65 21.06
CA MET A 141 19.57 -8.40 21.36
C MET A 141 19.86 -7.39 20.27
N SER A 142 18.83 -6.98 19.52
CA SER A 142 18.89 -5.93 18.52
C SER A 142 18.30 -4.64 19.06
N PHE A 143 19.16 -3.64 19.28
CA PHE A 143 18.75 -2.28 19.62
C PHE A 143 18.60 -1.46 18.34
N ASP A 144 17.38 -1.06 18.00
CA ASP A 144 17.14 -0.21 16.83
C ASP A 144 16.79 1.23 17.23
N ASP A 145 17.50 2.18 16.62
CA ASP A 145 17.05 3.55 16.43
C ASP A 145 16.38 3.66 15.06
N VAL A 146 15.05 3.72 15.07
CA VAL A 146 14.20 3.57 13.89
C VAL A 146 13.71 4.93 13.40
N VAL A 147 13.81 5.17 12.08
CA VAL A 147 13.17 6.30 11.41
C VAL A 147 12.29 5.78 10.27
N LEU A 148 10.97 5.83 10.46
CA LEU A 148 9.97 5.61 9.42
C LEU A 148 9.81 6.88 8.59
N THR A 149 9.80 6.72 7.26
CA THR A 149 9.50 7.80 6.32
C THR A 149 8.40 7.35 5.36
N CYS A 150 7.33 8.13 5.27
CA CYS A 150 6.26 7.95 4.30
C CYS A 150 5.96 9.31 3.67
N GLU A 151 6.23 9.45 2.37
CA GLU A 151 6.18 10.73 1.66
C GLU A 151 6.97 11.83 2.40
N LYS A 152 6.28 12.87 2.90
CA LYS A 152 6.89 13.99 3.65
C LYS A 152 6.85 13.80 5.16
N SER A 153 6.16 12.76 5.66
CA SER A 153 6.02 12.50 7.09
C SER A 153 7.09 11.55 7.59
N LYS A 154 7.51 11.76 8.84
CA LYS A 154 8.47 10.91 9.54
C LYS A 154 7.95 10.56 10.93
N LYS A 155 8.28 9.36 11.39
CA LYS A 155 8.05 8.88 12.76
C LYS A 155 9.32 8.19 13.23
N SER A 156 9.76 8.49 14.45
CA SER A 156 10.97 7.91 15.02
C SER A 156 10.68 7.32 16.38
N TYR A 157 11.34 6.21 16.69
CA TYR A 157 11.20 5.53 17.96
C TYR A 157 12.39 4.60 18.19
N LEU A 158 12.56 4.17 19.43
CA LEU A 158 13.60 3.24 19.86
C LEU A 158 12.96 1.91 20.24
N GLU A 159 13.56 0.81 19.82
CA GLU A 159 13.10 -0.51 20.21
C GLU A 159 14.26 -1.47 20.51
N LEU A 160 13.94 -2.49 21.30
CA LEU A 160 14.77 -3.64 21.59
C LEU A 160 14.02 -4.90 21.16
N GLU A 161 14.60 -5.64 20.22
CA GLU A 161 14.18 -7.00 19.85
C GLU A 161 15.14 -8.00 20.49
N VAL A 162 14.62 -9.07 21.09
CA VAL A 162 15.41 -10.21 21.57
C VAL A 162 14.97 -11.44 20.78
N GLU A 163 15.81 -11.92 19.89
CA GLU A 163 15.49 -13.03 18.97
C GLU A 163 16.27 -14.27 19.37
N LEU A 164 15.63 -15.45 19.36
CA LEU A 164 16.33 -16.72 19.55
C LEU A 164 17.29 -16.99 18.39
N THR A 165 18.54 -17.30 18.72
CA THR A 165 19.58 -17.71 17.76
C THR A 165 20.26 -18.98 18.24
N GLY A 166 20.97 -19.66 17.34
CA GLY A 166 21.79 -20.82 17.68
C GLY A 166 21.02 -21.94 18.38
N GLU A 167 21.40 -22.25 19.61
CA GLU A 167 20.86 -23.34 20.43
C GLU A 167 19.94 -22.84 21.55
N GLY A 168 19.44 -21.61 21.47
CA GLY A 168 18.52 -21.05 22.46
C GLY A 168 17.15 -21.72 22.50
N THR A 169 16.53 -21.72 23.67
CA THR A 169 15.19 -22.29 23.89
C THR A 169 14.15 -21.23 24.24
N GLU A 170 12.87 -21.49 23.94
CA GLU A 170 11.77 -20.58 24.31
C GLU A 170 11.71 -20.27 25.81
N ALA A 171 12.09 -21.21 26.68
CA ALA A 171 12.14 -20.98 28.12
C ALA A 171 13.23 -19.96 28.50
N GLU A 172 14.36 -19.97 27.81
CA GLU A 172 15.44 -19.01 28.00
C GLU A 172 15.04 -17.62 27.48
N LEU A 173 14.39 -17.55 26.32
CA LEU A 173 13.82 -16.30 25.81
C LEU A 173 12.78 -15.72 26.78
N ASN A 174 11.86 -16.55 27.29
CA ASN A 174 10.87 -16.11 28.27
C ASN A 174 11.54 -15.51 29.51
N ARG A 175 12.58 -16.16 30.04
CA ARG A 175 13.33 -15.64 31.19
C ARG A 175 13.96 -14.27 30.92
N ILE A 176 14.52 -14.06 29.72
CA ILE A 176 15.08 -12.76 29.31
C ILE A 176 13.97 -11.72 29.17
N ALA A 177 12.88 -12.09 28.48
CA ALA A 177 11.77 -11.20 28.23
C ALA A 177 11.06 -10.77 29.54
N GLU A 178 10.89 -11.68 30.49
CA GLU A 178 10.36 -11.36 31.83
C GLU A 178 11.27 -10.42 32.61
N TYR A 179 12.59 -10.67 32.57
CA TYR A 179 13.56 -9.78 33.20
C TYR A 179 13.51 -8.36 32.63
N LEU A 180 13.44 -8.24 31.31
CA LEU A 180 13.39 -6.95 30.61
C LEU A 180 12.04 -6.23 30.76
N ARG A 181 10.93 -6.99 30.86
CA ARG A 181 9.60 -6.42 31.09
C ARG A 181 9.51 -5.62 32.39
N ASP A 182 10.26 -6.03 33.41
CA ASP A 182 10.21 -5.42 34.73
C ASP A 182 11.22 -4.25 34.87
N ASP A 183 11.98 -3.91 33.82
CA ASP A 183 12.90 -2.75 33.80
C ASP A 183 12.15 -1.43 33.53
N GLU A 184 12.58 -0.37 34.20
CA GLU A 184 11.97 0.95 34.02
C GLU A 184 12.34 1.53 32.64
N GLY A 185 11.31 1.89 31.86
CA GLY A 185 11.46 2.51 30.53
C GLY A 185 11.40 1.55 29.34
N LEU A 186 11.22 0.25 29.59
CA LEU A 186 10.82 -0.73 28.59
C LEU A 186 9.31 -0.94 28.65
N THR A 187 8.65 -0.91 27.49
CA THR A 187 7.25 -1.31 27.38
C THR A 187 7.13 -2.43 26.35
N PRO A 188 6.49 -3.57 26.68
CA PRO A 188 6.22 -4.62 25.70
C PRO A 188 5.56 -4.05 24.45
N GLY A 189 6.15 -4.32 23.28
CA GLY A 189 5.65 -3.86 22.00
C GLY A 189 5.14 -5.02 21.16
N SER A 190 3.88 -4.98 20.74
CA SER A 190 3.32 -5.97 19.81
C SER A 190 3.36 -5.52 18.35
N SER A 191 3.38 -4.21 18.09
CA SER A 191 3.41 -3.65 16.74
C SER A 191 4.74 -3.91 16.05
N SER A 192 4.67 -4.44 14.83
CA SER A 192 5.83 -4.57 13.95
C SER A 192 6.20 -3.23 13.32
N LYS A 193 7.41 -3.17 12.74
CA LYS A 193 7.86 -2.01 11.95
C LYS A 193 6.93 -1.75 10.75
N PHE A 194 6.34 -2.82 10.18
CA PHE A 194 5.31 -2.71 9.15
C PHE A 194 4.04 -2.06 9.68
N ASP A 195 3.53 -2.49 10.86
CA ASP A 195 2.30 -1.93 11.45
C ASP A 195 2.45 -0.44 11.73
N ASN A 196 3.59 -0.04 12.31
CA ASN A 196 3.90 1.38 12.57
C ASN A 196 4.02 2.18 11.27
N GLY A 197 4.56 1.59 10.21
CA GLY A 197 4.65 2.23 8.89
C GLY A 197 3.30 2.36 8.19
N LEU A 198 2.44 1.34 8.31
CA LEU A 198 1.08 1.37 7.76
C LEU A 198 0.21 2.40 8.50
N GLU A 199 0.36 2.52 9.82
CA GLU A 199 -0.27 3.59 10.60
C GLU A 199 0.17 4.98 10.09
N LEU A 200 1.48 5.20 9.90
CA LEU A 200 2.00 6.46 9.37
C LEU A 200 1.48 6.74 7.95
N PHE A 201 1.38 5.71 7.11
CA PHE A 201 0.77 5.81 5.78
C PHE A 201 -0.70 6.25 5.87
N MET A 202 -1.48 5.65 6.78
CA MET A 202 -2.88 6.02 6.99
C MET A 202 -3.06 7.43 7.58
N GLU A 203 -2.17 7.85 8.48
CA GLU A 203 -2.12 9.24 8.94
C GLU A 203 -1.87 10.22 7.79
N ASN A 204 -1.00 9.87 6.84
CA ASN A 204 -0.77 10.70 5.66
C ASN A 204 -2.02 10.82 4.79
N VAL A 205 -2.77 9.74 4.57
CA VAL A 205 -4.03 9.81 3.83
C VAL A 205 -5.02 10.76 4.52
N ARG A 206 -5.12 10.72 5.86
CA ARG A 206 -5.96 11.64 6.64
C ARG A 206 -5.47 13.10 6.55
N LYS A 207 -4.15 13.33 6.61
CA LYS A 207 -3.55 14.66 6.39
C LYS A 207 -3.84 15.19 4.98
N ASN A 208 -3.75 14.34 3.97
CA ASN A 208 -4.07 14.67 2.58
C ASN A 208 -5.54 15.11 2.44
N ALA A 209 -6.47 14.39 3.08
CA ALA A 209 -7.88 14.82 3.13
C ALA A 209 -8.04 16.22 3.74
N ASN A 210 -7.32 16.51 4.83
CA ASN A 210 -7.33 17.84 5.47
C ASN A 210 -6.70 18.93 4.58
N ILE A 211 -5.60 18.64 3.88
CA ILE A 211 -4.96 19.57 2.94
C ILE A 211 -5.91 19.91 1.78
N LEU A 212 -6.68 18.92 1.31
CA LEU A 212 -7.62 19.13 0.21
C LEU A 212 -8.72 20.13 0.58
N ASN A 213 -9.11 20.15 1.87
CA ASN A 213 -10.07 21.04 2.51
C ASN A 213 -11.27 21.44 1.63
N TYR A 214 -12.16 20.49 1.36
CA TYR A 214 -13.37 20.78 0.58
C TYR A 214 -14.43 21.61 1.35
N ASN A 215 -14.20 21.97 2.63
CA ASN A 215 -15.16 22.69 3.48
C ASN A 215 -16.55 22.06 3.49
N ILE A 216 -16.62 20.74 3.66
CA ILE A 216 -17.90 20.01 3.74
C ILE A 216 -18.18 19.72 5.20
N ASP A 217 -19.37 20.09 5.66
CA ASP A 217 -19.85 19.74 6.99
C ASP A 217 -19.94 18.21 7.10
N SER A 218 -19.25 17.65 8.09
CA SER A 218 -19.25 16.21 8.37
C SER A 218 -20.55 15.73 9.02
N GLU A 219 -21.60 16.56 9.10
CA GLU A 219 -22.79 16.24 9.89
C GLU A 219 -23.60 15.07 9.31
N ASN A 220 -23.73 14.01 10.13
CA ASN A 220 -24.70 12.93 10.05
C ASN A 220 -24.77 12.11 8.75
N ARG A 221 -23.62 11.72 8.17
CA ARG A 221 -23.59 10.53 7.31
C ARG A 221 -23.16 9.31 8.11
N THR A 222 -24.13 8.51 8.54
CA THR A 222 -23.90 7.13 8.96
C THR A 222 -23.53 6.31 7.73
N VAL A 223 -22.24 6.03 7.59
CA VAL A 223 -21.67 5.12 6.60
C VAL A 223 -21.01 3.97 7.36
N ASN A 224 -21.26 2.74 6.93
CA ASN A 224 -20.58 1.57 7.48
C ASN A 224 -19.14 1.56 6.97
N ILE A 225 -18.19 1.27 7.85
CA ILE A 225 -16.78 1.14 7.47
C ILE A 225 -16.41 -0.34 7.49
N SER A 226 -15.75 -0.81 6.44
CA SER A 226 -15.22 -2.16 6.32
C SER A 226 -13.80 -2.11 5.74
N PRO A 227 -12.84 -2.92 6.18
CA PRO A 227 -11.54 -3.03 5.54
C PRO A 227 -11.66 -3.38 4.05
N LEU A 228 -10.84 -2.76 3.18
CA LEU A 228 -10.88 -2.99 1.74
C LEU A 228 -10.74 -4.47 1.38
N LYS A 229 -9.93 -5.23 2.13
CA LYS A 229 -9.80 -6.68 1.95
C LYS A 229 -11.15 -7.39 2.10
N GLU A 230 -11.89 -7.08 3.14
CA GLU A 230 -13.19 -7.70 3.41
C GLU A 230 -14.19 -7.35 2.31
N MET A 231 -14.20 -6.09 1.85
CA MET A 231 -15.05 -5.68 0.74
C MET A 231 -14.71 -6.41 -0.57
N ILE A 232 -13.41 -6.61 -0.87
CA ILE A 232 -12.98 -7.39 -2.04
C ILE A 232 -13.51 -8.82 -1.98
N GLU A 233 -13.45 -9.45 -0.81
CA GLU A 233 -13.90 -10.83 -0.59
C GLU A 233 -15.43 -10.95 -0.61
N GLU A 234 -16.14 -10.10 0.14
CA GLU A 234 -17.59 -10.10 0.29
C GLU A 234 -18.32 -9.85 -1.03
N TYR A 235 -17.88 -8.85 -1.79
CA TYR A 235 -18.49 -8.49 -3.07
C TYR A 235 -17.87 -9.21 -4.27
N GLY A 236 -16.90 -10.09 -4.05
CA GLY A 236 -16.26 -10.89 -5.10
C GLY A 236 -15.58 -10.04 -6.18
N ILE A 237 -14.88 -8.98 -5.79
CA ILE A 237 -14.17 -8.10 -6.70
C ILE A 237 -13.04 -8.87 -7.38
N GLU A 238 -12.95 -8.80 -8.70
CA GLU A 238 -11.88 -9.44 -9.46
C GLU A 238 -10.55 -8.71 -9.25
N ARG A 239 -9.74 -9.23 -8.31
CA ARG A 239 -8.50 -8.59 -7.85
C ARG A 239 -7.51 -8.26 -8.96
N GLU A 240 -7.28 -9.17 -9.90
CA GLU A 240 -6.28 -8.93 -10.96
C GLU A 240 -6.69 -7.74 -11.84
N HIS A 241 -7.95 -7.69 -12.27
CA HIS A 241 -8.47 -6.54 -13.01
C HIS A 241 -8.42 -5.25 -12.22
N ALA A 242 -8.95 -5.27 -11.00
CA ALA A 242 -8.96 -4.12 -10.10
C ALA A 242 -7.54 -3.53 -9.94
N ARG A 243 -6.55 -4.40 -9.74
CA ARG A 243 -5.13 -4.02 -9.67
C ARG A 243 -4.63 -3.40 -10.97
N ARG A 244 -4.90 -4.02 -12.12
CA ARG A 244 -4.51 -3.48 -13.44
C ARG A 244 -5.11 -2.10 -13.70
N VAL A 245 -6.39 -1.90 -13.36
CA VAL A 245 -7.04 -0.59 -13.49
C VAL A 245 -6.40 0.43 -12.55
N ALA A 246 -6.01 0.05 -11.35
CA ALA A 246 -5.29 0.94 -10.42
C ALA A 246 -3.88 1.30 -10.92
N GLU A 247 -3.12 0.34 -11.47
CA GLU A 247 -1.81 0.55 -12.09
C GLU A 247 -1.91 1.52 -13.27
N ASN A 248 -2.85 1.28 -14.19
CA ASN A 248 -3.10 2.14 -15.34
C ASN A 248 -3.57 3.54 -14.91
N SER A 249 -4.45 3.64 -13.92
CA SER A 249 -4.93 4.92 -13.38
C SER A 249 -3.79 5.72 -12.76
N TYR A 250 -2.90 5.07 -12.00
CA TYR A 250 -1.72 5.69 -11.41
C TYR A 250 -0.79 6.26 -12.50
N ARG A 251 -0.52 5.48 -13.55
CA ARG A 251 0.35 5.93 -14.64
C ARG A 251 -0.25 7.11 -15.40
N LEU A 252 -1.53 7.02 -15.78
CA LEU A 252 -2.24 8.11 -16.45
C LEU A 252 -2.28 9.38 -15.59
N PHE A 253 -2.54 9.26 -14.28
CA PHE A 253 -2.55 10.41 -13.38
C PHE A 253 -1.19 11.12 -13.27
N ASN A 254 -0.08 10.37 -13.24
CA ASN A 254 1.24 10.97 -13.11
C ASN A 254 1.70 11.60 -14.43
N GLU A 255 1.52 10.90 -15.55
CA GLU A 255 2.00 11.35 -16.86
C GLU A 255 1.14 12.49 -17.43
N LEU A 256 -0.16 12.51 -17.15
CA LEU A 256 -1.07 13.56 -17.63
C LEU A 256 -1.20 14.75 -16.67
N LYS A 257 -0.35 14.81 -15.62
CA LYS A 257 -0.41 15.80 -14.54
C LYS A 257 -0.42 17.25 -15.02
N SER A 258 0.34 17.53 -16.07
CA SER A 258 0.47 18.85 -16.68
C SER A 258 -0.80 19.33 -17.40
N ILE A 259 -1.79 18.45 -17.59
CA ILE A 259 -3.04 18.75 -18.29
C ILE A 259 -4.21 18.78 -17.30
N HIS A 260 -4.37 17.74 -16.47
CA HIS A 260 -5.53 17.68 -15.57
C HIS A 260 -5.35 18.50 -14.28
N HIS A 261 -4.11 18.84 -13.91
CA HIS A 261 -3.76 19.69 -12.76
C HIS A 261 -4.35 19.26 -11.40
N LEU A 262 -4.76 18.00 -11.27
CA LEU A 262 -5.27 17.46 -10.01
C LEU A 262 -4.17 17.53 -8.94
N ARG A 263 -4.55 17.58 -7.66
CA ARG A 263 -3.62 17.56 -6.53
C ARG A 263 -3.13 16.13 -6.22
N ASN A 264 -1.87 15.95 -5.81
CA ASN A 264 -1.30 14.61 -5.55
C ASN A 264 -2.02 13.86 -4.42
N GLU A 265 -2.60 14.61 -3.50
CA GLU A 265 -3.38 14.16 -2.35
C GLU A 265 -4.60 13.31 -2.76
N LEU A 266 -5.04 13.39 -4.03
CA LEU A 266 -6.12 12.58 -4.59
C LEU A 266 -5.68 11.22 -5.15
N LEU A 267 -4.37 10.94 -5.23
CA LEU A 267 -3.86 9.72 -5.86
C LEU A 267 -4.30 8.46 -5.11
N HIS A 268 -4.30 8.51 -3.78
CA HIS A 268 -4.83 7.42 -2.96
C HIS A 268 -6.33 7.21 -3.18
N THR A 269 -7.11 8.28 -3.34
CA THR A 269 -8.54 8.20 -3.68
C THR A 269 -8.76 7.53 -5.04
N LEU A 270 -7.97 7.89 -6.06
CA LEU A 270 -8.00 7.26 -7.38
C LEU A 270 -7.67 5.77 -7.30
N ARG A 271 -6.64 5.40 -6.52
CA ARG A 271 -6.25 4.01 -6.28
C ARG A 271 -7.42 3.21 -5.71
N ILE A 272 -7.98 3.64 -4.58
CA ILE A 272 -9.11 2.95 -3.94
C ILE A 272 -10.32 2.88 -4.87
N SER A 273 -10.65 3.97 -5.56
CA SER A 273 -11.74 4.01 -6.54
C SER A 273 -11.54 3.01 -7.68
N SER A 274 -10.30 2.83 -8.14
CA SER A 274 -9.95 1.85 -9.17
C SER A 274 -10.14 0.42 -8.66
N ILE A 275 -9.83 0.15 -7.40
CA ILE A 275 -10.02 -1.18 -6.82
C ILE A 275 -11.51 -1.53 -6.71
N VAL A 276 -12.35 -0.58 -6.29
CA VAL A 276 -13.78 -0.83 -6.00
C VAL A 276 -14.74 -0.48 -7.15
N HIS A 277 -14.25 -0.05 -8.32
CA HIS A 277 -15.12 0.46 -9.39
C HIS A 277 -16.17 -0.57 -9.86
N ASP A 278 -15.81 -1.86 -9.83
CA ASP A 278 -16.64 -2.97 -10.27
C ASP A 278 -17.30 -3.75 -9.11
N ILE A 279 -17.36 -3.18 -7.90
CA ILE A 279 -17.94 -3.82 -6.71
C ILE A 279 -19.39 -4.31 -6.91
N GLY A 280 -20.14 -3.73 -7.84
CA GLY A 280 -21.51 -4.14 -8.14
C GLY A 280 -21.66 -5.31 -9.13
N VAL A 281 -20.57 -5.84 -9.71
CA VAL A 281 -20.62 -6.83 -10.80
C VAL A 281 -21.27 -8.15 -10.36
N MET A 282 -20.91 -8.65 -9.18
CA MET A 282 -21.48 -9.90 -8.64
C MET A 282 -22.97 -9.78 -8.28
N THR A 283 -23.42 -8.57 -7.94
CA THR A 283 -24.83 -8.30 -7.61
C THR A 283 -25.68 -8.09 -8.87
N ASP A 284 -25.22 -7.27 -9.82
CA ASP A 284 -25.88 -7.05 -11.10
C ASP A 284 -24.85 -6.67 -12.18
N ALA A 285 -24.42 -7.65 -12.98
CA ALA A 285 -23.46 -7.41 -14.06
C ALA A 285 -23.94 -6.39 -15.10
N LYS A 286 -25.24 -6.21 -15.32
CA LYS A 286 -25.78 -5.27 -16.32
C LYS A 286 -25.77 -3.84 -15.79
N GLU A 287 -26.19 -3.64 -14.55
CA GLU A 287 -26.33 -2.32 -13.93
C GLU A 287 -25.30 -2.08 -12.80
N HIS A 288 -24.18 -2.81 -12.78
CA HIS A 288 -23.13 -2.77 -11.73
C HIS A 288 -22.68 -1.36 -11.32
N HIS A 289 -22.49 -0.43 -12.26
CA HIS A 289 -22.20 0.97 -11.94
C HIS A 289 -23.22 1.67 -11.01
N LYS A 290 -24.51 1.31 -11.06
CA LYS A 290 -25.56 1.85 -10.17
C LYS A 290 -25.57 1.12 -8.84
N VAL A 291 -25.54 -0.22 -8.87
CA VAL A 291 -25.54 -1.04 -7.66
C VAL A 291 -24.28 -0.80 -6.84
N GLY A 292 -23.12 -0.72 -7.49
CA GLY A 292 -21.86 -0.39 -6.85
C GLY A 292 -21.83 1.02 -6.27
N ARG A 293 -22.47 2.01 -6.92
CA ARG A 293 -22.68 3.33 -6.31
C ARG A 293 -23.50 3.21 -5.04
N ASP A 294 -24.58 2.43 -5.06
CA ASP A 294 -25.48 2.27 -3.91
C ASP A 294 -24.75 1.58 -2.75
N ILE A 295 -24.01 0.48 -3.03
CA ILE A 295 -23.12 -0.16 -2.06
C ILE A 295 -22.15 0.85 -1.45
N LEU A 296 -21.41 1.59 -2.28
CA LEU A 296 -20.39 2.53 -1.82
C LEU A 296 -20.97 3.78 -1.13
N SER A 297 -22.27 4.03 -1.27
CA SER A 297 -22.97 5.10 -0.55
C SER A 297 -23.31 4.69 0.89
N GLU A 298 -23.39 3.38 1.16
CA GLU A 298 -23.75 2.80 2.46
C GLU A 298 -22.54 2.24 3.20
N THR A 299 -21.58 1.66 2.47
CA THR A 299 -20.37 1.02 3.02
C THR A 299 -19.12 1.55 2.31
N CYS A 300 -18.12 1.99 3.07
CA CYS A 300 -16.87 2.52 2.54
C CYS A 300 -15.64 1.80 3.12
N PRO A 301 -14.53 1.75 2.37
CA PRO A 301 -13.28 1.18 2.84
C PRO A 301 -12.67 2.03 3.97
N ASP A 302 -12.20 1.37 5.04
CA ASP A 302 -11.51 2.01 6.18
C ASP A 302 -10.24 2.77 5.75
N GLU A 303 -9.64 2.33 4.65
CA GLU A 303 -8.44 2.90 4.06
C GLU A 303 -8.68 4.28 3.43
N LEU A 304 -9.93 4.76 3.34
CA LEU A 304 -10.23 6.07 2.75
C LEU A 304 -11.07 6.95 3.67
N PRO A 305 -10.49 7.99 4.28
CA PRO A 305 -11.19 8.84 5.24
C PRO A 305 -12.21 9.77 4.56
N TYR A 306 -13.14 10.30 5.35
CA TYR A 306 -13.98 11.42 4.93
C TYR A 306 -13.12 12.69 4.71
N PRO A 307 -13.44 13.56 3.73
CA PRO A 307 -14.52 13.47 2.73
C PRO A 307 -14.17 12.65 1.48
N LEU A 308 -13.01 11.99 1.43
CA LEU A 308 -12.51 11.35 0.22
C LEU A 308 -13.32 10.13 -0.20
N TYR A 309 -13.89 9.36 0.74
CA TYR A 309 -14.76 8.24 0.35
C TYR A 309 -16.02 8.68 -0.42
N ALA A 310 -16.43 9.95 -0.32
CA ALA A 310 -17.58 10.46 -1.08
C ALA A 310 -17.33 10.48 -2.60
N PHE A 311 -16.08 10.32 -3.05
CA PHE A 311 -15.72 10.13 -4.45
C PHE A 311 -16.15 8.77 -4.98
N LEU A 312 -16.11 7.71 -4.14
CA LEU A 312 -16.26 6.33 -4.59
C LEU A 312 -17.61 6.08 -5.31
N PRO A 313 -18.77 6.49 -4.74
CA PRO A 313 -20.04 6.25 -5.42
C PRO A 313 -20.13 6.91 -6.79
N TRP A 314 -19.61 8.13 -6.92
CA TRP A 314 -19.67 8.89 -8.17
C TRP A 314 -18.70 8.35 -9.21
N MET A 315 -17.48 8.01 -8.82
CA MET A 315 -16.51 7.38 -9.72
C MET A 315 -17.02 6.03 -10.23
N THR A 316 -17.61 5.21 -9.33
CA THR A 316 -18.27 3.96 -9.69
C THR A 316 -19.52 4.19 -10.56
N PHE A 317 -20.33 5.22 -10.32
CA PHE A 317 -21.46 5.51 -11.21
C PHE A 317 -21.03 5.97 -12.60
N LEU A 318 -19.95 6.74 -12.67
CA LEU A 318 -19.47 7.39 -13.89
C LEU A 318 -18.55 6.50 -14.73
N HIS A 319 -18.00 5.39 -14.23
CA HIS A 319 -17.07 4.56 -15.01
C HIS A 319 -17.75 3.86 -16.22
N LYS A 320 -19.09 3.69 -16.20
CA LYS A 320 -19.84 2.99 -17.24
C LYS A 320 -20.81 3.87 -18.03
N LYS A 321 -21.12 3.38 -19.24
CA LYS A 321 -21.91 4.03 -20.30
C LYS A 321 -21.19 5.25 -20.89
N ARG A 322 -21.61 5.65 -22.08
CA ARG A 322 -21.14 6.88 -22.71
C ARG A 322 -21.45 8.09 -21.82
N ILE A 323 -20.48 8.99 -21.70
CA ILE A 323 -20.67 10.32 -21.13
C ILE A 323 -20.75 11.31 -22.28
N ASP A 324 -21.86 12.02 -22.35
CA ASP A 324 -22.08 13.12 -23.28
C ASP A 324 -22.50 14.37 -22.48
N ARG A 325 -22.57 15.52 -23.16
CA ARG A 325 -23.00 16.79 -22.53
C ARG A 325 -24.36 16.65 -21.84
N ARG A 326 -25.31 15.93 -22.45
CA ARG A 326 -26.65 15.71 -21.86
C ARG A 326 -26.60 14.93 -20.55
N LYS A 327 -25.71 13.93 -20.43
CA LYS A 327 -25.52 13.17 -19.19
C LYS A 327 -24.85 14.01 -18.12
N LEU A 328 -23.87 14.86 -18.48
CA LEU A 328 -23.25 15.80 -17.55
C LEU A 328 -24.24 16.86 -17.06
N ASP A 329 -25.07 17.42 -17.94
CA ASP A 329 -26.13 18.36 -17.57
C ASP A 329 -27.13 17.72 -16.59
N LYS A 330 -27.50 16.45 -16.82
CA LYS A 330 -28.36 15.71 -15.89
C LYS A 330 -27.67 15.44 -14.55
N LEU A 331 -26.35 15.20 -14.55
CA LEU A 331 -25.58 14.97 -13.34
C LEU A 331 -25.48 16.25 -12.49
N SER A 332 -25.21 17.40 -13.11
CA SER A 332 -25.12 18.69 -12.42
C SER A 332 -26.47 19.15 -11.84
N MET A 333 -27.58 18.59 -12.31
CA MET A 333 -28.91 18.80 -11.73
C MET A 333 -29.28 17.82 -10.61
N LYS A 334 -28.50 16.76 -10.36
CA LYS A 334 -28.77 15.83 -9.26
C LYS A 334 -28.45 16.51 -7.94
N LYS A 335 -29.44 16.58 -7.03
CA LYS A 335 -29.31 17.27 -5.75
C LYS A 335 -28.08 16.81 -4.96
N GLU A 336 -27.82 15.50 -4.93
CA GLU A 336 -26.71 14.89 -4.20
C GLU A 336 -25.35 15.31 -4.77
N PHE A 337 -25.22 15.38 -6.09
CA PHE A 337 -23.98 15.82 -6.75
C PHE A 337 -23.82 17.34 -6.67
N LEU A 338 -24.90 18.09 -6.95
CA LEU A 338 -24.93 19.55 -6.91
C LEU A 338 -24.61 20.12 -5.53
N SER A 339 -24.97 19.39 -4.46
CA SER A 339 -24.67 19.78 -3.08
C SER A 339 -23.18 19.73 -2.72
N LEU A 340 -22.35 19.07 -3.54
CA LEU A 340 -20.91 19.00 -3.31
C LEU A 340 -20.24 20.33 -3.68
N PRO A 341 -19.13 20.71 -3.03
CA PRO A 341 -18.35 21.87 -3.44
C PRO A 341 -17.90 21.79 -4.89
N SER A 342 -17.91 22.90 -5.62
CA SER A 342 -17.57 22.93 -7.04
C SER A 342 -16.19 22.36 -7.36
N GLN A 343 -15.18 22.63 -6.51
CA GLN A 343 -13.85 22.03 -6.67
C GLN A 343 -13.87 20.51 -6.52
N MET A 344 -14.69 19.97 -5.60
CA MET A 344 -14.83 18.53 -5.42
C MET A 344 -15.52 17.88 -6.62
N GLN A 345 -16.55 18.54 -7.17
CA GLN A 345 -17.22 18.08 -8.39
C GLN A 345 -16.25 18.02 -9.58
N ASP A 346 -15.44 19.07 -9.76
CA ASP A 346 -14.39 19.12 -10.81
C ASP A 346 -13.36 18.01 -10.61
N ASP A 347 -12.82 17.87 -9.39
CA ASP A 347 -11.85 16.83 -9.07
C ASP A 347 -12.42 15.41 -9.30
N MET A 348 -13.70 15.17 -8.94
CA MET A 348 -14.40 13.92 -9.20
C MET A 348 -14.53 13.59 -10.69
N LEU A 349 -14.90 14.58 -11.52
CA LEU A 349 -15.07 14.37 -12.96
C LEU A 349 -13.73 14.05 -13.64
N LYS A 350 -12.67 14.76 -13.26
CA LYS A 350 -11.31 14.53 -13.78
C LYS A 350 -10.77 13.15 -13.37
N LEU A 351 -10.95 12.76 -12.11
CA LEU A 351 -10.59 11.41 -11.64
C LEU A 351 -11.40 10.32 -12.33
N ALA A 352 -12.71 10.53 -12.53
CA ALA A 352 -13.55 9.61 -13.27
C ALA A 352 -13.12 9.47 -14.73
N ALA A 353 -12.65 10.54 -15.38
CA ALA A 353 -12.10 10.48 -16.74
C ALA A 353 -10.87 9.56 -16.80
N ILE A 354 -9.94 9.71 -15.84
CA ILE A 354 -8.74 8.86 -15.75
C ILE A 354 -9.14 7.40 -15.50
N LEU A 355 -9.99 7.14 -14.50
CA LEU A 355 -10.47 5.80 -14.16
C LEU A 355 -11.12 5.10 -15.37
N ARG A 356 -11.97 5.81 -16.12
CA ARG A 356 -12.65 5.28 -17.31
C ARG A 356 -11.65 4.81 -18.39
N MET A 357 -10.64 5.62 -18.66
CA MET A 357 -9.60 5.26 -19.63
C MET A 357 -8.79 4.06 -19.14
N ALA A 358 -8.39 4.06 -17.86
CA ALA A 358 -7.65 2.97 -17.24
C ALA A 358 -8.41 1.63 -17.22
N ASP A 359 -9.71 1.66 -16.93
CA ASP A 359 -10.62 0.51 -17.02
C ASP A 359 -10.71 0.01 -18.49
N GLY A 360 -10.77 0.92 -19.47
CA GLY A 360 -10.70 0.56 -20.88
C GLY A 360 -9.42 -0.18 -21.29
N LEU A 361 -8.28 0.13 -20.64
CA LEU A 361 -6.97 -0.47 -20.93
C LEU A 361 -6.81 -1.91 -20.45
N ASP A 362 -7.73 -2.42 -19.63
CA ASP A 362 -7.74 -3.81 -19.17
C ASP A 362 -9.10 -4.48 -19.46
N TYR A 363 -9.71 -4.16 -20.60
CA TYR A 363 -11.00 -4.70 -20.99
C TYR A 363 -10.91 -6.15 -21.48
N SER A 364 -9.88 -6.48 -22.25
CA SER A 364 -9.65 -7.80 -22.80
C SER A 364 -9.13 -8.80 -21.75
N ARG A 365 -8.56 -8.29 -20.65
CA ARG A 365 -7.78 -9.06 -19.64
C ARG A 365 -6.60 -9.82 -20.24
N MET A 366 -6.09 -9.40 -21.40
CA MET A 366 -4.98 -10.06 -22.10
C MET A 366 -3.61 -9.43 -21.81
N GLY A 367 -3.50 -8.69 -20.70
CA GLY A 367 -2.23 -8.15 -20.20
C GLY A 367 -1.65 -7.02 -21.05
N SER A 368 -2.50 -6.13 -21.56
CA SER A 368 -2.07 -4.91 -22.23
C SER A 368 -1.40 -3.95 -21.25
N THR A 369 -0.43 -3.18 -21.73
CA THR A 369 0.33 -2.20 -20.95
C THR A 369 0.56 -0.93 -21.77
N ILE A 370 0.65 0.21 -21.08
CA ILE A 370 1.03 1.46 -21.73
C ILE A 370 2.53 1.35 -22.11
N ALA A 371 2.89 1.54 -23.37
CA ALA A 371 4.28 1.62 -23.80
C ALA A 371 4.81 3.05 -23.64
N GLU A 372 4.06 4.03 -24.17
CA GLU A 372 4.47 5.43 -24.26
C GLU A 372 3.25 6.35 -24.14
N ILE A 373 3.45 7.54 -23.55
CA ILE A 373 2.49 8.64 -23.57
C ILE A 373 3.20 9.84 -24.20
N ASP A 374 2.86 10.16 -25.44
CA ASP A 374 3.44 11.26 -26.21
C ASP A 374 2.62 12.54 -25.98
N LEU A 375 3.21 13.47 -25.23
CA LEU A 375 2.64 14.79 -24.93
C LEU A 375 3.15 15.90 -25.87
N THR A 376 4.01 15.59 -26.84
CA THR A 376 4.67 16.59 -27.69
C THR A 376 3.79 17.07 -28.84
N LYS A 377 2.78 16.29 -29.20
CA LYS A 377 1.79 16.59 -30.24
C LYS A 377 0.69 17.50 -29.71
N GLU A 378 -0.11 18.06 -30.63
CA GLU A 378 -1.30 18.85 -30.27
C GLU A 378 -2.24 18.04 -29.36
N ASP A 379 -2.63 16.86 -29.85
CA ASP A 379 -3.36 15.85 -29.07
C ASP A 379 -2.42 14.78 -28.49
N ILE A 380 -2.84 14.19 -27.38
CA ILE A 380 -2.07 13.19 -26.64
C ILE A 380 -2.22 11.83 -27.32
N ILE A 381 -1.09 11.16 -27.58
CA ILE A 381 -1.08 9.79 -28.13
C ILE A 381 -0.56 8.83 -27.08
N VAL A 382 -1.38 7.87 -26.69
CA VAL A 382 -1.01 6.77 -25.78
C VAL A 382 -0.83 5.51 -26.60
N LYS A 383 0.38 4.95 -26.59
CA LYS A 383 0.70 3.70 -27.27
C LYS A 383 0.57 2.53 -26.31
N ILE A 384 -0.10 1.47 -26.75
CA ILE A 384 -0.41 0.28 -25.96
C ILE A 384 0.27 -0.93 -26.58
N THR A 385 0.92 -1.76 -25.76
CA THR A 385 1.56 -3.01 -26.18
C THR A 385 1.03 -4.19 -25.36
N GLY A 386 1.18 -5.40 -25.89
CA GLY A 386 0.68 -6.64 -25.30
C GLY A 386 -0.36 -7.35 -26.19
N LYS A 387 -0.80 -8.54 -25.76
CA LYS A 387 -1.64 -9.42 -26.59
C LYS A 387 -3.03 -8.83 -26.88
N GLY A 388 -3.55 -7.99 -25.99
CA GLY A 388 -4.84 -7.33 -26.12
C GLY A 388 -4.77 -5.90 -26.65
N ALA A 389 -3.59 -5.43 -27.08
CA ALA A 389 -3.31 -4.00 -27.25
C ALA A 389 -4.31 -3.28 -28.17
N SER A 390 -4.60 -3.86 -29.36
CA SER A 390 -5.60 -3.30 -30.26
C SER A 390 -6.99 -3.17 -29.62
N ILE A 391 -7.49 -4.21 -28.96
CA ILE A 391 -8.83 -4.24 -28.34
C ILE A 391 -8.91 -3.23 -27.19
N ASP A 392 -7.89 -3.19 -26.35
CA ASP A 392 -7.84 -2.34 -25.16
C ASP A 392 -7.61 -0.87 -25.53
N ALA A 393 -6.81 -0.60 -26.57
CA ALA A 393 -6.66 0.74 -27.13
C ALA A 393 -8.00 1.28 -27.65
N ASP A 394 -8.71 0.53 -28.49
CA ASP A 394 -10.03 0.93 -29.01
C ASP A 394 -11.04 1.17 -27.88
N ARG A 395 -10.99 0.33 -26.84
CA ARG A 395 -11.87 0.46 -25.69
C ARG A 395 -11.55 1.68 -24.83
N ALA A 396 -10.28 1.92 -24.54
CA ALA A 396 -9.82 3.10 -23.81
C ALA A 396 -10.14 4.39 -24.58
N ASP A 397 -9.95 4.40 -25.90
CA ASP A 397 -10.29 5.53 -26.77
C ASP A 397 -11.81 5.82 -26.73
N THR A 398 -12.64 4.79 -26.77
CA THR A 398 -14.09 4.94 -26.59
C THR A 398 -14.45 5.51 -25.21
N LYS A 399 -13.74 5.09 -24.16
CA LYS A 399 -13.97 5.53 -22.77
C LYS A 399 -13.33 6.89 -22.43
N ALA A 400 -12.53 7.45 -23.32
CA ALA A 400 -11.99 8.81 -23.20
C ALA A 400 -13.04 9.91 -23.49
N ASP A 401 -14.30 9.55 -23.75
CA ASP A 401 -15.41 10.49 -23.97
C ASP A 401 -15.55 11.58 -22.90
N LEU A 402 -15.38 11.26 -21.61
CA LEU A 402 -15.39 12.26 -20.54
C LEU A 402 -14.16 13.16 -20.57
N TRP A 403 -12.97 12.62 -20.88
CA TRP A 403 -11.75 13.42 -21.02
C TRP A 403 -11.94 14.52 -22.07
N ARG A 404 -12.45 14.17 -23.25
CA ARG A 404 -12.70 15.09 -24.39
C ARG A 404 -13.78 16.14 -24.10
N LEU A 405 -14.55 15.98 -23.02
CA LEU A 405 -15.49 17.00 -22.57
C LEU A 405 -14.89 17.96 -21.54
N LEU A 406 -13.81 17.54 -20.86
CA LEU A 406 -13.21 18.29 -19.75
C LEU A 406 -11.95 19.05 -20.15
N PHE A 407 -11.24 18.61 -21.18
CA PHE A 407 -9.93 19.14 -21.56
C PHE A 407 -9.89 19.52 -23.03
N ASP A 408 -9.12 20.57 -23.33
CA ASP A 408 -8.95 21.06 -24.71
C ASP A 408 -8.06 20.16 -25.56
N ARG A 409 -7.11 19.44 -24.93
CA ARG A 409 -6.25 18.47 -25.60
C ARG A 409 -6.92 17.11 -25.59
N ASP A 410 -7.27 16.61 -26.77
CA ASP A 410 -7.85 15.28 -26.89
C ASP A 410 -6.77 14.20 -26.64
N ILE A 411 -7.25 13.00 -26.33
CA ILE A 411 -6.41 11.84 -26.08
C ILE A 411 -6.85 10.68 -26.96
N TYR A 412 -5.86 9.99 -27.52
CA TYR A 412 -6.08 8.86 -28.40
C TYR A 412 -5.21 7.69 -27.99
N PHE A 413 -5.80 6.50 -28.00
CA PHE A 413 -5.12 5.25 -27.64
C PHE A 413 -4.90 4.42 -28.90
N ARG A 414 -3.68 3.94 -29.12
CA ARG A 414 -3.30 3.19 -30.32
C ARG A 414 -2.41 2.00 -29.94
N GLU A 415 -2.49 0.92 -30.70
CA GLU A 415 -1.53 -0.18 -30.61
C GLU A 415 -0.13 0.28 -31.05
N ASP A 416 0.90 -0.14 -30.32
CA ASP A 416 2.30 0.06 -30.65
C ASP A 416 2.73 -1.04 -31.63
N TYR A 417 2.98 -0.66 -32.89
CA TYR A 417 3.31 -1.57 -34.00
C TYR A 417 4.80 -1.88 -34.13
#